data_AF-A0A535H3F5-F1
#
_entry.id   AF-A0A535H3F5-F1
#
_cell.length_a   1.000
_cell.length_b   1.000
_cell.length_c   1.000
_cell.angle_alpha   90.00
_cell.angle_beta   90.00
_cell.angle_gamma   90.00
#
_symmetry.space_group_name_H-M   'P 1'
#
loop_
_entity.id
_entity.type
_entity.pdbx_description
1 polymer ?
#
loop_
_entity_poly.entity_id
_entity_poly.type
_entity_poly.pdbx_seq_one_letter_code
_entity_poly.pdbx_strand_id
1 'polypeptide(L)'
;MRRTTVLLEDGLADQLDYERRRRNRSTAAIVREALIEYLSGGKSSAKRLPFVGLGGSGKRDTARKAESILARELGGPKKPATKRRGR
;
A
#
# COMPACT_ATOMS: atom_id res chain seq x y z
N MET A 1 13.84 -18.23 20.28
CA MET A 1 13.05 -17.02 20.63
C MET A 1 13.67 -16.36 21.85
N ARG A 2 13.72 -15.03 21.93
CA ARG A 2 14.20 -14.28 23.10
C ARG A 2 13.00 -13.75 23.89
N ARG A 3 13.09 -13.75 25.22
CA ARG A 3 12.09 -13.11 26.12
C ARG A 3 12.51 -11.68 26.40
N THR A 4 11.56 -10.76 26.30
CA THR A 4 11.75 -9.34 26.60
C THR A 4 10.56 -8.90 27.44
N THR A 5 10.82 -8.29 28.58
CA THR A 5 9.80 -7.66 29.41
C THR A 5 9.59 -6.24 28.91
N VAL A 6 8.34 -5.85 28.70
CA VAL A 6 7.94 -4.49 28.32
C VAL A 6 6.94 -3.99 29.35
N LEU A 7 7.12 -2.74 29.78
CA LEU A 7 6.13 -2.04 30.60
C LEU A 7 5.03 -1.51 29.67
N LEU A 8 3.78 -1.69 30.07
CA LEU A 8 2.60 -1.22 29.35
C LEU A 8 1.78 -0.34 30.31
N GLU A 9 1.08 0.63 29.75
CA GLU A 9 0.04 1.35 30.49
C GLU A 9 -1.13 0.39 30.81
N ASP A 10 -1.76 0.56 31.96
CA ASP A 10 -2.82 -0.35 32.44
C ASP A 10 -3.96 -0.52 31.42
N GLY A 11 -4.43 0.59 30.83
CA GLY A 11 -5.48 0.54 29.81
C GLY A 11 -5.07 -0.23 28.54
N LEU A 12 -3.78 -0.18 28.17
CA LEU A 12 -3.26 -0.94 27.03
C LEU A 12 -3.13 -2.43 27.37
N ALA A 13 -2.77 -2.76 28.62
CA ALA A 13 -2.74 -4.14 29.10
C ALA A 13 -4.16 -4.75 29.09
N ASP A 14 -5.16 -4.01 29.55
CA ASP A 14 -6.57 -4.43 29.54
C ASP A 14 -7.06 -4.68 28.11
N GLN A 15 -6.75 -3.77 27.18
CA GLN A 15 -7.11 -3.92 25.77
C GLN A 15 -6.42 -5.15 25.13
N LEU A 16 -5.16 -5.41 25.49
CA LEU A 16 -4.41 -6.57 25.01
C LEU A 16 -5.03 -7.87 25.53
N ASP A 17 -5.47 -7.91 26.79
CA ASP A 17 -6.15 -9.07 27.37
C ASP A 17 -7.55 -9.29 26.78
N TYR A 18 -8.25 -8.21 26.46
CA TYR A 18 -9.52 -8.29 25.73
C TYR A 18 -9.33 -8.95 24.35
N GLU A 19 -8.34 -8.49 23.58
CA GLU A 19 -8.06 -9.06 22.25
C GLU A 19 -7.56 -10.52 22.32
N ARG A 20 -6.82 -10.87 23.37
CA ARG A 20 -6.42 -12.25 23.67
C ARG A 20 -7.62 -13.18 23.78
N ARG A 21 -8.62 -12.79 24.59
CA ARG A 21 -9.86 -13.54 24.81
C ARG A 21 -10.72 -13.58 23.56
N ARG A 22 -10.86 -12.44 22.87
CA ARG A 22 -11.68 -12.33 21.65
C ARG A 22 -11.18 -13.21 20.51
N ARG A 23 -9.86 -13.31 20.32
CA ARG A 23 -9.27 -14.06 19.20
C ARG A 23 -8.85 -15.49 19.56
N ASN A 24 -8.95 -15.91 20.83
CA ASN A 24 -8.40 -17.17 21.33
C ASN A 24 -6.92 -17.37 20.95
N ARG A 25 -6.12 -16.31 21.04
CA ARG A 25 -4.68 -16.33 20.73
C ARG A 25 -3.85 -16.00 21.97
N SER A 26 -2.57 -16.34 21.97
CA SER A 26 -1.68 -15.97 23.06
C SER A 26 -1.25 -14.49 22.95
N THR A 27 -1.03 -13.86 24.11
CA THR A 27 -0.51 -12.48 24.20
C THR A 27 0.77 -12.31 23.38
N ALA A 28 1.68 -13.28 23.49
CA ALA A 28 2.94 -13.26 22.76
C ALA A 28 2.77 -13.35 21.23
N ALA A 29 1.71 -14.00 20.73
CA ALA A 29 1.42 -14.04 19.30
C ALA A 29 0.94 -12.66 18.81
N ILE A 30 0.00 -12.05 19.54
CA ILE A 30 -0.53 -10.72 19.21
C ILE A 30 0.59 -9.67 19.23
N VAL A 31 1.39 -9.65 20.31
CA VAL A 31 2.53 -8.71 20.44
C VAL A 31 3.57 -8.94 19.35
N ARG A 32 3.86 -10.20 19.00
CA ARG A 32 4.80 -10.51 17.92
C ARG A 32 4.31 -10.00 16.58
N GLU A 33 3.03 -10.21 16.25
CA GLU A 33 2.44 -9.73 15.00
C GLU A 33 2.44 -8.20 14.93
N ALA A 34 2.02 -7.53 16.01
CA ALA A 34 2.05 -6.08 16.09
C ALA A 34 3.48 -5.52 15.92
N LEU A 35 4.48 -6.16 16.54
CA LEU A 35 5.89 -5.78 16.37
C LEU A 35 6.40 -6.06 14.95
N ILE A 36 6.01 -7.18 14.34
CA ILE A 36 6.36 -7.48 12.94
C ILE A 36 5.75 -6.43 12.04
N GLU A 37 4.46 -6.13 12.17
CA GLU A 37 3.76 -5.12 11.38
C GLU A 37 4.37 -3.74 11.58
N TYR A 38 4.59 -3.32 12.83
CA TYR A 38 5.19 -2.02 13.15
C TYR A 38 6.60 -1.87 12.59
N LEU A 39 7.43 -2.91 12.70
CA LEU A 39 8.80 -2.87 12.19
C LEU A 39 8.89 -3.10 10.67
N SER A 40 7.95 -3.82 10.09
CA SER A 40 7.86 -4.06 8.65
C SER A 40 7.25 -2.86 7.93
N GLY A 41 6.29 -2.17 8.55
CA GLY A 41 5.68 -0.91 8.09
C GLY A 41 6.47 0.34 8.47
N GLY A 42 7.32 0.26 9.50
CA GLY A 42 8.20 1.34 9.98
C GLY A 42 9.47 1.54 9.13
N LYS A 43 9.77 0.63 8.19
CA LYS A 43 10.69 0.91 7.08
C LYS A 43 10.03 1.76 5.98
N SER A 44 9.19 2.73 6.35
CA SER A 44 8.91 3.89 5.49
C SER A 44 10.01 4.96 5.56
N SER A 45 11.19 4.62 6.12
CA SER A 45 12.47 5.27 5.79
C SER A 45 13.33 4.43 4.83
N ALA A 46 12.88 3.23 4.44
CA ALA A 46 13.31 2.68 3.16
C ALA A 46 12.62 3.53 2.09
N LYS A 47 13.25 4.66 1.78
CA LYS A 47 13.16 5.36 0.50
C LYS A 47 13.02 4.25 -0.53
N ARG A 48 11.79 3.98 -1.00
CA ARG A 48 11.59 3.10 -2.16
C ARG A 48 12.46 3.76 -3.21
N LEU A 49 13.57 3.12 -3.52
CA LEU A 49 14.50 3.63 -4.49
C LEU A 49 13.65 3.91 -5.74
N PRO A 50 13.70 5.12 -6.33
CA PRO A 50 12.78 5.53 -7.39
C PRO A 50 12.88 4.65 -8.65
N PHE A 51 13.80 3.69 -8.65
CA PHE A 51 14.06 2.72 -9.69
C PHE A 51 13.53 1.30 -9.41
N VAL A 52 12.88 1.02 -8.27
CA VAL A 52 12.22 -0.28 -8.06
C VAL A 52 11.06 -0.41 -9.05
N GLY A 53 11.26 -1.20 -10.11
CA GLY A 53 10.32 -1.39 -11.22
C GLY A 53 10.71 -0.67 -12.52
N LEU A 54 11.83 0.06 -12.58
CA LEU A 54 12.31 0.71 -13.80
C LEU A 54 12.74 -0.35 -14.83
N GLY A 55 12.10 -0.36 -16.00
CA GLY A 55 12.36 -1.34 -17.06
C GLY A 55 11.63 -2.69 -16.91
N GLY A 56 10.88 -2.91 -15.83
CA GLY A 56 10.13 -4.15 -15.59
C GLY A 56 8.91 -4.35 -16.50
N SER A 57 8.57 -3.37 -17.34
CA SER A 57 7.43 -3.45 -18.28
C SER A 57 7.71 -4.31 -19.52
N GLY A 58 8.97 -4.68 -19.78
CA GLY A 58 9.40 -5.38 -21.00
C GLY A 58 9.25 -4.56 -22.29
N LYS A 59 8.76 -3.31 -22.19
CA LYS A 59 8.47 -2.42 -23.30
C LYS A 59 9.44 -1.24 -23.27
N ARG A 60 10.12 -0.99 -24.38
CA ARG A 60 11.10 0.12 -24.53
C ARG A 60 10.47 1.43 -25.00
N ASP A 61 9.23 1.39 -25.47
CA ASP A 61 8.54 2.50 -26.11
C ASP A 61 7.40 3.10 -25.27
N THR A 62 7.22 2.63 -24.03
CA THR A 62 6.14 3.08 -23.12
C THR A 62 6.14 4.59 -22.93
N ALA A 63 7.32 5.22 -22.76
CA ALA A 63 7.44 6.66 -22.63
C ALA A 63 7.04 7.41 -23.93
N ARG A 64 7.44 6.90 -25.10
CA ARG A 64 7.12 7.52 -26.39
C ARG A 64 5.64 7.38 -26.74
N LYS A 65 5.00 6.30 -26.30
CA LYS A 65 3.62 5.96 -26.63
C LYS A 65 2.62 6.27 -25.51
N ALA A 66 3.03 6.97 -24.46
CA ALA A 66 2.21 7.22 -23.28
C ALA A 66 0.81 7.76 -23.64
N GLU A 67 0.74 8.79 -24.49
CA GLU A 67 -0.54 9.40 -24.92
C GLU A 67 -1.44 8.42 -25.68
N SER A 68 -0.87 7.62 -26.59
CA SER A 68 -1.62 6.61 -27.35
C SER A 68 -2.15 5.48 -26.47
N ILE A 69 -1.38 5.08 -25.46
CA ILE A 69 -1.78 4.06 -24.47
C ILE A 69 -2.94 4.58 -23.64
N LEU A 70 -2.81 5.80 -23.11
CA LEU A 70 -3.86 6.45 -22.30
C LEU A 70 -5.14 6.68 -23.09
N ALA A 71 -5.04 7.14 -24.35
CA ALA A 71 -6.21 7.36 -25.20
C ALA A 71 -6.95 6.05 -25.53
N ARG A 72 -6.22 4.94 -25.64
CA ARG A 72 -6.80 3.61 -25.87
C ARG A 72 -7.45 3.02 -24.61
N GLU A 73 -6.80 3.17 -23.45
CA GLU A 73 -7.18 2.46 -22.22
C GLU A 73 -8.18 3.23 -21.36
N LEU A 74 -8.10 4.56 -21.30
CA LEU A 74 -9.02 5.40 -20.54
C LEU A 74 -10.09 6.09 -21.40
N GLY A 75 -10.04 5.90 -22.73
CA GLY A 75 -10.89 6.62 -23.67
C GLY A 75 -10.44 8.07 -23.82
N GLY A 76 -9.74 8.37 -24.92
CA GLY A 76 -9.26 9.72 -25.22
C GLY A 76 -10.37 10.80 -25.25
N PRO A 77 -10.00 12.09 -25.20
CA PRO A 77 -10.97 13.18 -25.08
C PRO A 77 -12.01 13.09 -26.20
N LYS A 78 -13.29 12.97 -25.81
CA LYS A 78 -14.42 13.08 -26.73
C LYS A 78 -14.30 14.41 -27.48
N LYS A 79 -14.02 14.36 -28.79
CA LYS A 79 -14.09 15.54 -29.66
C LYS A 79 -15.45 16.22 -29.46
N PRO A 80 -15.51 17.54 -29.19
CA PRO A 80 -16.80 18.22 -29.11
C PRO A 80 -17.49 18.09 -30.46
N ALA A 81 -18.77 17.69 -30.43
CA ALA A 81 -19.59 17.54 -31.61
C ALA A 81 -19.58 18.85 -32.42
N THR A 82 -19.13 18.78 -33.67
CA THR A 82 -19.19 19.90 -34.58
C THR A 82 -20.67 20.25 -34.81
N LYS A 83 -21.09 21.46 -34.41
CA LYS A 83 -22.42 21.95 -34.76
C LYS A 83 -22.45 22.17 -36.27
N ARG A 84 -23.19 21.34 -37.00
CA ARG A 84 -23.62 21.60 -38.38
C ARG A 84 -24.24 22.99 -38.43
N ARG A 85 -23.53 23.96 -38.99
CA ARG A 85 -24.15 25.20 -39.47
C ARG A 85 -24.85 24.86 -40.78
N GLY A 86 -26.17 24.86 -40.74
CA GLY A 86 -27.01 24.82 -41.94
C GLY A 86 -26.85 26.10 -42.74
N ARG A 87 -26.85 25.94 -44.06
CA ARG A 87 -27.26 26.94 -45.01
C ARG A 87 -27.94 26.23 -46.17
#